data_AF-A0A7V9M460-F1
#
_entry.id   AF-A0A7V9M460-F1
#
_cell.length_a   1.000
_cell.length_b   1.000
_cell.length_c   1.000
_cell.angle_alpha   90.00
_cell.angle_beta   90.00
_cell.angle_gamma   90.00
#
_symmetry.space_group_name_H-M   'P 1'
#
loop_
_entity.id
_entity.type
_entity.pdbx_description
1 polymer ?
#
loop_
_entity_poly.entity_id
_entity_poly.type
_entity_poly.pdbx_seq_one_letter_code
_entity_poly.pdbx_strand_id
1 'polypeptide(L)'
;MTTIQSKTTKIIFTILLCNFLAISSFAQSSQSVNIIFNGINKNTKNYQVIIDRNSFYSNKNYNSTNNNQNTAVINNLETDKHTIKVYRLGNNNPKYNSTSKKTLVYSKTFDLREGYDMDITINVNGRVQFSESSISDNEESDDKSPMANYEFTQLLQRVKSKWSQALKGETESEAFNNPDNYFSTSQVRQLLTLITSESDRLDLAKLSYRSITDSANFTRLYDLFKTQASKNELNDFLRTKGWDISTGQTNMKTPMVESKFNPLLQNVRSKWSQALKGETESEAFNNPNNYFSTSQIRQLLMLITSESDRLDLAKLSYRSVTDSANFTQLYDLFKTQESRDELNDFLHTKGWNISTGENATKTPMPDNKFTALLQSVRNKWSQALKGETESDAFNNSNNYFSTSQIRQLLMLITSETDRLDLAKLSYRSVTDSANFIRLLDLFKIQANRDELNNFLGTKGWNITNNQTTIKTPMADEDFNQLLINVRGSVIQFLKVGYETDVFNNPNNFFSTNQIRQLLLLINSESNRLELAKLSYKTVTDPANFSQVNNLFNLQSSRDELANYIKNH
;
A
#
# COMPACT_ATOMS: atom_id res chain seq x y z
N MET A 1 -51.84 63.10 51.27
CA MET A 1 -50.51 63.69 51.09
C MET A 1 -49.54 62.54 50.85
N THR A 2 -49.13 62.34 49.58
CA THR A 2 -47.73 62.52 49.09
C THR A 2 -46.75 61.51 49.71
N THR A 3 -45.90 60.73 49.02
CA THR A 3 -45.54 60.49 47.61
C THR A 3 -44.47 59.37 47.64
N ILE A 4 -44.60 58.37 46.74
CA ILE A 4 -43.61 57.78 45.79
C ILE A 4 -42.16 57.44 46.23
N GLN A 5 -41.75 56.18 45.93
CA GLN A 5 -40.54 55.69 45.18
C GLN A 5 -39.96 54.40 45.83
N SER A 6 -40.06 53.20 45.23
CA SER A 6 -39.37 52.62 44.04
C SER A 6 -38.04 51.90 44.37
N LYS A 7 -38.00 50.56 44.17
CA LYS A 7 -37.02 49.80 43.34
C LYS A 7 -37.15 48.26 43.48
N THR A 8 -37.60 47.59 42.40
CA THR A 8 -36.96 46.48 41.62
C THR A 8 -36.05 45.44 42.37
N THR A 9 -36.04 44.09 42.22
CA THR A 9 -36.16 43.16 41.05
C THR A 9 -36.09 41.64 41.45
N LYS A 10 -36.86 40.76 40.74
CA LYS A 10 -36.72 39.31 40.33
C LYS A 10 -36.59 38.08 41.28
N ILE A 11 -37.68 37.29 41.24
CA ILE A 11 -37.98 35.82 41.17
C ILE A 11 -36.83 34.78 40.99
N ILE A 12 -36.89 33.68 41.75
CA ILE A 12 -36.37 32.32 41.40
C ILE A 12 -37.36 31.23 41.89
N PHE A 13 -37.63 30.23 41.04
CA PHE A 13 -38.50 29.05 41.24
C PHE A 13 -37.63 27.77 41.35
N THR A 14 -37.99 26.78 42.16
CA THR A 14 -37.39 25.42 42.12
C THR A 14 -38.43 24.35 42.49
N ILE A 15 -38.60 23.35 41.60
CA ILE A 15 -39.55 22.23 41.68
C ILE A 15 -38.77 20.95 42.00
N LEU A 16 -39.30 20.15 42.96
CA LEU A 16 -38.75 18.89 43.44
C LEU A 16 -39.32 17.70 42.64
N LEU A 17 -38.44 16.82 42.19
CA LEU A 17 -38.68 15.70 41.26
C LEU A 17 -39.03 14.40 42.01
N CYS A 18 -40.12 13.73 41.61
CA CYS A 18 -40.52 12.40 42.08
C CYS A 18 -40.02 11.27 41.16
N ASN A 19 -39.68 10.16 41.83
CA ASN A 19 -39.36 8.79 41.38
C ASN A 19 -39.81 8.31 39.98
N PHE A 20 -38.87 7.73 39.24
CA PHE A 20 -39.10 6.57 38.35
C PHE A 20 -37.94 5.58 38.47
N LEU A 21 -38.18 4.44 39.12
CA LEU A 21 -37.37 3.23 38.97
C LEU A 21 -37.92 2.46 37.75
N ALA A 22 -37.26 2.60 36.62
CA ALA A 22 -37.41 1.68 35.50
C ALA A 22 -36.21 0.71 35.51
N ILE A 23 -36.46 -0.55 35.88
CA ILE A 23 -35.51 -1.64 35.65
C ILE A 23 -35.40 -1.78 34.14
N SER A 24 -34.30 -1.29 33.58
CA SER A 24 -33.92 -1.56 32.19
C SER A 24 -32.94 -2.74 32.22
N SER A 25 -33.43 -3.92 31.83
CA SER A 25 -32.57 -5.02 31.42
C SER A 25 -31.85 -4.59 30.15
N PHE A 26 -30.60 -4.15 30.26
CA PHE A 26 -29.78 -3.86 29.09
C PHE A 26 -29.29 -5.18 28.49
N ALA A 27 -29.60 -5.35 27.21
CA ALA A 27 -29.10 -6.44 26.39
C ALA A 27 -27.57 -6.37 26.30
N GLN A 28 -26.94 -7.48 26.62
CA GLN A 28 -25.50 -7.69 26.52
C GLN A 28 -25.06 -7.70 25.05
N SER A 29 -23.85 -7.23 24.78
CA SER A 29 -23.18 -7.30 23.47
C SER A 29 -23.22 -8.74 22.93
N SER A 30 -23.74 -8.94 21.72
CA SER A 30 -24.00 -10.24 21.12
C SER A 30 -22.71 -10.89 20.59
N GLN A 31 -21.88 -11.38 21.52
CA GLN A 31 -20.91 -12.43 21.23
C GLN A 31 -21.65 -13.72 20.92
N SER A 32 -21.15 -14.47 19.94
CA SER A 32 -21.72 -15.75 19.55
C SER A 32 -20.83 -16.89 20.05
N VAL A 33 -21.46 -17.88 20.67
CA VAL A 33 -20.82 -19.19 20.89
C VAL A 33 -21.39 -20.14 19.85
N ASN A 34 -20.55 -20.52 18.88
CA ASN A 34 -20.92 -21.46 17.83
C ASN A 34 -20.56 -22.88 18.26
N ILE A 35 -21.55 -23.78 18.26
CA ILE A 35 -21.36 -25.20 18.55
C ILE A 35 -21.43 -25.94 17.21
N ILE A 36 -20.29 -26.47 16.78
CA ILE A 36 -20.14 -27.12 15.48
C ILE A 36 -20.08 -28.63 15.68
N PHE A 37 -21.04 -29.37 15.11
CA PHE A 37 -21.02 -30.83 15.10
C PHE A 37 -20.32 -31.34 13.84
N ASN A 38 -19.00 -31.54 13.94
CA ASN A 38 -18.16 -31.88 12.80
C ASN A 38 -18.21 -33.38 12.46
N GLY A 39 -18.70 -33.71 11.26
CA GLY A 39 -18.78 -35.07 10.73
C GLY A 39 -19.83 -35.97 11.38
N ILE A 40 -20.70 -35.42 12.23
CA ILE A 40 -21.75 -36.19 12.93
C ILE A 40 -22.99 -36.30 12.03
N ASN A 41 -23.36 -37.52 11.69
CA ASN A 41 -24.50 -37.88 10.84
C ASN A 41 -25.28 -39.08 11.41
N LYS A 42 -26.31 -39.54 10.68
CA LYS A 42 -27.21 -40.66 11.08
C LYS A 42 -26.47 -41.96 11.45
N ASN A 43 -25.28 -42.18 10.91
CA ASN A 43 -24.46 -43.40 11.11
C ASN A 43 -23.39 -43.24 12.19
N THR A 44 -23.34 -42.08 12.85
CA THR A 44 -22.34 -41.78 13.88
C THR A 44 -22.96 -41.66 15.28
N LYS A 45 -22.12 -41.64 16.31
CA LYS A 45 -22.55 -41.38 17.69
C LYS A 45 -23.11 -39.97 17.80
N ASN A 46 -24.27 -39.84 18.45
CA ASN A 46 -24.89 -38.55 18.69
C ASN A 46 -24.52 -38.00 20.07
N TYR A 47 -24.48 -36.67 20.15
CA TYR A 47 -24.06 -35.95 21.33
C TYR A 47 -25.11 -34.91 21.76
N GLN A 48 -25.25 -34.75 23.07
CA GLN A 48 -25.89 -33.61 23.69
C GLN A 48 -24.81 -32.72 24.29
N VAL A 49 -24.78 -31.46 23.88
CA VAL A 49 -23.91 -30.42 24.43
C VAL A 49 -24.75 -29.55 25.35
N ILE A 50 -24.32 -29.40 26.59
CA ILE A 50 -24.93 -28.50 27.55
C ILE A 50 -23.91 -27.42 27.88
N ILE A 51 -24.25 -26.17 27.63
CA ILE A 51 -23.50 -25.00 28.08
C ILE A 51 -24.40 -24.29 29.08
N ASP A 52 -23.99 -24.32 30.35
CA ASP A 52 -24.77 -23.90 31.50
C ASP A 52 -26.17 -24.55 31.56
N ARG A 53 -27.22 -23.81 31.16
CA ARG A 53 -28.62 -24.27 31.11
C ARG A 53 -29.09 -24.62 29.70
N ASN A 54 -28.33 -24.25 28.67
CA ASN A 54 -28.71 -24.42 27.27
C ASN A 54 -28.26 -25.78 26.74
N SER A 55 -29.18 -26.52 26.10
CA SER A 55 -28.93 -27.87 25.60
C SER A 55 -29.09 -27.97 24.09
N PHE A 56 -28.08 -28.54 23.44
CA PHE A 56 -28.01 -28.72 21.99
C PHE A 56 -27.76 -30.18 21.63
N TYR A 57 -28.31 -30.63 20.52
CA TYR A 57 -28.27 -32.04 20.11
C TYR A 57 -27.73 -32.16 18.69
N SER A 58 -26.71 -32.99 18.49
CA SER A 58 -26.06 -33.16 17.19
C SER A 58 -26.98 -33.71 16.09
N ASN A 59 -28.07 -34.38 16.46
CA ASN A 59 -29.08 -34.94 15.56
C ASN A 59 -30.27 -34.00 15.31
N LYS A 60 -30.25 -32.78 15.86
CA LYS A 60 -31.23 -31.74 15.55
C LYS A 60 -30.68 -30.87 14.43
N ASN A 61 -31.51 -30.64 13.41
CA ASN A 61 -31.15 -29.71 12.34
C ASN A 61 -31.44 -28.27 12.82
N TYR A 62 -30.40 -27.45 12.86
CA TYR A 62 -30.48 -26.04 13.29
C TYR A 62 -30.49 -25.07 12.10
N ASN A 63 -30.01 -25.47 10.92
CA ASN A 63 -29.96 -24.67 9.69
C ASN A 63 -30.61 -25.41 8.52
N SER A 64 -31.68 -24.85 7.95
CA SER A 64 -32.53 -25.49 6.92
C SER A 64 -31.99 -25.39 5.48
N THR A 65 -30.71 -25.08 5.27
CA THR A 65 -30.13 -24.85 3.94
C THR A 65 -28.84 -25.65 3.75
N ASN A 66 -28.99 -26.80 3.07
CA ASN A 66 -27.99 -27.54 2.28
C ASN A 66 -26.49 -27.39 2.62
N ASN A 67 -26.03 -27.73 3.84
CA ASN A 67 -24.63 -28.08 4.07
C ASN A 67 -24.48 -29.07 5.24
N ASN A 68 -23.58 -30.03 5.11
CA ASN A 68 -23.39 -31.22 5.95
C ASN A 68 -22.86 -30.96 7.39
N GLN A 69 -23.06 -29.77 7.96
CA GLN A 69 -22.62 -29.41 9.31
C GLN A 69 -23.79 -28.82 10.12
N ASN A 70 -24.16 -29.52 11.19
CA ASN A 70 -25.13 -29.00 12.16
C ASN A 70 -24.40 -28.02 13.08
N THR A 71 -24.72 -26.74 12.97
CA THR A 71 -24.18 -25.68 13.83
C THR A 71 -25.31 -25.08 14.67
N ALA A 72 -25.14 -25.05 15.98
CA ALA A 72 -26.05 -24.36 16.89
C ALA A 72 -25.37 -23.10 17.44
N VAL A 73 -26.09 -21.99 17.49
CA VAL A 73 -25.55 -20.70 17.94
C VAL A 73 -26.21 -20.31 19.25
N ILE A 74 -25.39 -19.93 20.24
CA ILE A 74 -25.85 -19.25 21.45
C ILE A 74 -25.50 -17.78 21.31
N ASN A 75 -26.52 -16.93 21.30
CA ASN A 75 -26.36 -15.49 21.36
C ASN A 75 -26.56 -15.02 22.80
N ASN A 76 -25.84 -13.98 23.21
CA ASN A 76 -26.00 -13.30 24.50
C ASN A 76 -25.65 -14.19 25.72
N LEU A 77 -24.56 -14.95 25.61
CA LEU A 77 -23.98 -15.61 26.78
C LEU A 77 -23.14 -14.58 27.57
N GLU A 78 -23.24 -14.57 28.91
CA GLU A 78 -22.50 -13.64 29.78
C GLU A 78 -20.98 -13.67 29.51
N THR A 79 -20.27 -12.55 29.62
CA THR A 79 -18.80 -12.53 29.47
C THR A 79 -18.18 -12.99 30.79
N ASP A 80 -18.16 -14.30 31.04
CA ASP A 80 -17.60 -14.91 32.24
C ASP A 80 -17.19 -16.37 31.98
N LYS A 81 -16.94 -17.14 33.04
CA LYS A 81 -16.64 -18.56 33.00
C LYS A 81 -17.90 -19.38 32.77
N HIS A 82 -17.90 -20.16 31.68
CA HIS A 82 -18.99 -21.07 31.34
C HIS A 82 -18.55 -22.52 31.45
N THR A 83 -19.49 -23.39 31.80
CA THR A 83 -19.22 -24.82 31.86
C THR A 83 -19.89 -25.53 30.68
N ILE A 84 -19.08 -26.21 29.88
CA ILE A 84 -19.56 -27.12 28.84
C ILE A 84 -19.49 -28.57 29.32
N LYS A 85 -20.58 -29.29 29.12
CA LYS A 85 -20.70 -30.74 29.31
C LYS A 85 -21.18 -31.38 28.02
N VAL A 86 -20.50 -32.43 27.58
CA VAL A 86 -20.87 -33.21 26.40
C VAL A 86 -21.21 -34.62 26.82
N TYR A 87 -22.42 -35.05 26.49
CA TYR A 87 -22.93 -36.39 26.75
C TYR A 87 -23.07 -37.16 25.44
N ARG A 88 -22.51 -38.37 25.38
CA ARG A 88 -22.82 -39.32 24.33
C ARG A 88 -24.21 -39.92 24.58
N LEU A 89 -25.05 -39.92 23.55
CA LEU A 89 -26.39 -40.47 23.59
C LEU A 89 -26.36 -41.95 23.24
N GLY A 90 -27.06 -42.78 24.01
CA GLY A 90 -27.27 -44.19 23.70
C GLY A 90 -28.32 -44.44 22.61
N ASN A 91 -29.14 -43.43 22.26
CA ASN A 91 -30.22 -43.53 21.28
C ASN A 91 -30.28 -42.30 20.36
N ASN A 92 -30.72 -42.50 19.12
CA ASN A 92 -30.61 -41.52 18.03
C ASN A 92 -31.83 -40.59 17.85
N ASN A 93 -32.87 -40.68 18.69
CA ASN A 93 -34.11 -39.92 18.51
C ASN A 93 -34.26 -38.74 19.51
N PRO A 94 -34.23 -37.47 19.06
CA PRO A 94 -34.24 -36.30 19.95
C PRO A 94 -35.57 -36.07 20.68
N LYS A 95 -36.69 -36.65 20.20
CA LYS A 95 -38.05 -36.41 20.73
C LYS A 95 -38.36 -37.16 22.04
N TYR A 96 -37.55 -38.14 22.45
CA TYR A 96 -37.80 -39.01 23.61
C TYR A 96 -36.65 -39.03 24.64
N ASN A 97 -35.72 -38.07 24.57
CA ASN A 97 -34.41 -38.14 25.23
C ASN A 97 -34.35 -37.78 26.73
N SER A 98 -35.49 -37.78 27.43
CA SER A 98 -35.51 -37.68 28.90
C SER A 98 -35.06 -38.99 29.57
N THR A 99 -35.28 -40.14 28.91
CA THR A 99 -35.10 -41.48 29.51
C THR A 99 -33.92 -42.29 28.93
N SER A 100 -33.23 -41.76 27.91
CA SER A 100 -32.12 -42.45 27.23
C SER A 100 -30.86 -42.49 28.13
N LYS A 101 -30.16 -43.62 28.20
CA LYS A 101 -28.85 -43.72 28.86
C LYS A 101 -27.87 -42.75 28.21
N LYS A 102 -27.38 -41.77 28.96
CA LYS A 102 -26.38 -40.79 28.53
C LYS A 102 -25.07 -41.05 29.27
N THR A 103 -23.95 -40.91 28.59
CA THR A 103 -22.62 -41.03 29.21
C THR A 103 -21.90 -39.71 29.05
N LEU A 104 -21.48 -39.09 30.15
CA LEU A 104 -20.63 -37.89 30.09
C LEU A 104 -19.30 -38.28 29.44
N VAL A 105 -18.92 -37.59 28.38
CA VAL A 105 -17.66 -37.86 27.64
C VAL A 105 -16.69 -36.68 27.68
N TYR A 106 -17.18 -35.48 28.00
CA TYR A 106 -16.34 -34.30 28.15
C TYR A 106 -16.99 -33.30 29.12
N SER A 107 -16.20 -32.67 29.97
CA SER A 107 -16.62 -31.57 30.84
C SER A 107 -15.45 -30.63 31.07
N LYS A 108 -15.61 -29.34 30.78
CA LYS A 108 -14.59 -28.33 31.05
C LYS A 108 -15.23 -26.95 31.24
N THR A 109 -14.52 -26.08 31.93
CA THR A 109 -14.83 -24.64 31.98
C THR A 109 -14.04 -23.91 30.89
N PHE A 110 -14.67 -22.94 30.24
CA PHE A 110 -14.02 -22.01 29.32
C PHE A 110 -14.41 -20.58 29.70
N ASP A 111 -13.51 -19.64 29.43
CA ASP A 111 -13.73 -18.23 29.74
C ASP A 111 -14.20 -17.55 28.44
N LEU A 112 -15.41 -16.97 28.44
CA LEU A 112 -15.89 -16.21 27.29
C LEU A 112 -15.41 -14.76 27.43
N ARG A 113 -14.42 -14.39 26.61
CA ARG A 113 -13.81 -13.07 26.65
C ARG A 113 -14.63 -12.06 25.87
N GLU A 114 -14.70 -10.85 26.41
CA GLU A 114 -15.36 -9.77 25.70
C GLU A 114 -14.66 -9.45 24.38
N GLY A 115 -15.41 -9.38 23.28
CA GLY A 115 -14.87 -9.06 21.96
C GLY A 115 -14.30 -10.25 21.17
N TYR A 116 -14.59 -11.47 21.59
CA TYR A 116 -14.21 -12.69 20.89
C TYR A 116 -15.46 -13.52 20.57
N ASP A 117 -15.52 -14.10 19.37
CA ASP A 117 -16.44 -15.18 19.06
C ASP A 117 -15.79 -16.52 19.45
N MET A 118 -16.60 -17.44 19.98
CA MET A 118 -16.11 -18.72 20.51
C MET A 118 -16.66 -19.87 19.67
N ASP A 119 -15.78 -20.58 18.99
CA ASP A 119 -16.12 -21.78 18.23
C ASP A 119 -15.78 -23.04 19.03
N ILE A 120 -16.81 -23.83 19.33
CA ILE A 120 -16.71 -25.10 20.04
C ILE A 120 -17.06 -26.23 19.08
N THR A 121 -16.04 -26.95 18.63
CA THR A 121 -16.21 -28.07 17.69
C THR A 121 -16.27 -29.41 18.41
N ILE A 122 -17.33 -30.17 18.17
CA ILE A 122 -17.53 -31.54 18.66
C ILE A 122 -17.32 -32.51 17.50
N ASN A 123 -16.27 -33.33 17.59
CA ASN A 123 -15.95 -34.32 16.58
C ASN A 123 -16.69 -35.65 16.82
N VAL A 124 -16.74 -36.50 15.78
CA VAL A 124 -17.41 -37.81 15.79
C VAL A 124 -17.00 -38.71 16.97
N ASN A 125 -15.74 -38.64 17.41
CA ASN A 125 -15.20 -39.41 18.53
C ASN A 125 -15.47 -38.80 19.92
N GLY A 126 -16.15 -37.65 20.00
CA GLY A 126 -16.48 -36.96 21.24
C GLY A 126 -15.38 -36.00 21.73
N ARG A 127 -14.30 -35.80 20.96
CA ARG A 127 -13.30 -34.77 21.25
C ARG A 127 -13.89 -33.38 21.02
N VAL A 128 -13.61 -32.49 21.96
CA VAL A 128 -14.03 -31.09 21.96
C VAL A 128 -12.81 -30.22 21.68
N GLN A 129 -12.95 -29.29 20.74
CA GLN A 129 -11.95 -28.27 20.39
C GLN A 129 -12.55 -26.89 20.59
N PHE A 130 -11.76 -25.98 21.13
CA PHE A 130 -12.10 -24.57 21.30
C PHE A 130 -11.22 -23.77 20.36
N SER A 131 -11.83 -22.84 19.64
CA SER A 131 -11.13 -21.80 18.91
C SER A 131 -11.78 -20.48 19.31
N GLU A 132 -10.96 -19.56 19.79
CA GLU A 132 -11.37 -18.17 19.98
C GLU A 132 -10.93 -17.40 18.76
N SER A 133 -11.87 -16.71 18.13
CA SER A 133 -11.55 -15.73 17.11
C SER A 133 -11.77 -14.37 17.74
N SER A 134 -10.72 -13.54 17.81
CA SER A 134 -10.94 -12.12 18.04
C SER A 134 -11.91 -11.65 16.99
N ILE A 135 -12.86 -10.80 17.37
CA ILE A 135 -13.80 -10.24 16.42
C ILE A 135 -13.09 -9.44 15.28
N SER A 136 -11.78 -9.18 15.40
CA SER A 136 -10.90 -8.78 14.31
C SER A 136 -10.23 -9.96 13.59
N ASP A 137 -10.41 -10.06 12.27
CA ASP A 137 -9.53 -10.81 11.37
C ASP A 137 -9.11 -9.91 10.18
N ASN A 138 -7.78 -9.76 10.06
CA ASN A 138 -6.94 -9.43 8.90
C ASN A 138 -7.47 -8.50 7.78
N GLU A 139 -6.83 -7.32 7.66
CA GLU A 139 -6.27 -6.81 6.40
C GLU A 139 -5.03 -5.93 6.69
N GLU A 140 -4.03 -6.00 5.81
CA GLU A 140 -2.75 -5.29 5.90
C GLU A 140 -2.86 -3.76 5.74
N SER A 141 -1.95 -3.07 6.44
CA SER A 141 -1.37 -1.74 6.16
C SER A 141 -2.26 -0.49 6.26
N ASP A 142 -2.31 0.12 7.45
CA ASP A 142 -1.90 1.53 7.68
C ASP A 142 -1.87 1.79 9.20
N ASP A 143 -0.95 2.64 9.65
CA ASP A 143 -0.45 2.94 11.01
C ASP A 143 -1.48 3.34 12.11
N LYS A 144 -2.61 2.65 12.25
CA LYS A 144 -3.75 3.04 13.11
C LYS A 144 -4.22 1.87 13.98
N SER A 145 -3.59 1.69 15.13
CA SER A 145 -4.00 0.68 16.12
C SER A 145 -5.18 1.18 16.96
N PRO A 146 -6.20 0.34 17.25
CA PRO A 146 -7.30 0.73 18.12
C PRO A 146 -6.79 1.03 19.54
N MET A 147 -7.48 1.95 20.22
CA MET A 147 -7.16 2.42 21.57
C MET A 147 -6.90 1.24 22.50
N ALA A 148 -5.81 1.29 23.24
CA ALA A 148 -5.40 0.18 24.11
C ALA A 148 -6.46 -0.09 25.18
N ASN A 149 -6.61 -1.36 25.58
CA ASN A 149 -7.66 -1.78 26.51
C ASN A 149 -7.71 -0.95 27.82
N TYR A 150 -6.53 -0.60 28.35
CA TYR A 150 -6.43 0.23 29.55
C TYR A 150 -7.01 1.64 29.36
N GLU A 151 -6.66 2.31 28.25
CA GLU A 151 -7.13 3.64 27.92
C GLU A 151 -8.63 3.64 27.58
N PHE A 152 -9.07 2.61 26.86
CA PHE A 152 -10.47 2.42 26.54
C PHE A 152 -11.33 2.18 27.79
N THR A 153 -10.83 1.39 28.75
CA THR A 153 -11.51 1.17 30.04
C THR A 153 -11.71 2.49 30.79
N GLN A 154 -10.70 3.37 30.78
CA GLN A 154 -10.82 4.70 31.39
C GLN A 154 -11.85 5.57 30.67
N LEU A 155 -11.86 5.58 29.34
CA LEU A 155 -12.87 6.31 28.56
C LEU A 155 -14.28 5.81 28.89
N LEU A 156 -14.49 4.49 28.88
CA LEU A 156 -15.78 3.87 29.19
C LEU A 156 -16.27 4.26 30.60
N GLN A 157 -15.38 4.28 31.59
CA GLN A 157 -15.72 4.69 32.95
C GLN A 157 -16.05 6.19 33.04
N ARG A 158 -15.31 7.03 32.32
CA ARG A 158 -15.61 8.47 32.23
C ARG A 158 -17.00 8.70 31.67
N VAL A 159 -17.38 8.03 30.58
CA VAL A 159 -18.72 8.13 30.00
C VAL A 159 -19.79 7.62 30.99
N LYS A 160 -19.58 6.44 31.60
CA LYS A 160 -20.51 5.86 32.59
C LYS A 160 -20.78 6.78 33.78
N SER A 161 -19.77 7.52 34.23
CA SER A 161 -19.87 8.46 35.37
C SER A 161 -20.65 9.74 35.08
N LYS A 162 -20.97 10.06 33.81
CA LYS A 162 -21.73 11.26 33.47
C LYS A 162 -23.19 11.12 33.89
N TRP A 163 -23.70 12.17 34.54
CA TRP A 163 -25.03 12.18 35.15
C TRP A 163 -26.18 12.37 34.15
N SER A 164 -25.89 12.88 32.94
CA SER A 164 -26.91 13.11 31.90
C SER A 164 -26.54 12.46 30.57
N GLN A 165 -27.55 12.15 29.76
CA GLN A 165 -27.37 11.59 28.42
C GLN A 165 -26.65 12.56 27.47
N ALA A 166 -26.95 13.86 27.56
CA ALA A 166 -26.26 14.88 26.77
C ALA A 166 -24.74 14.89 27.05
N LEU A 167 -24.34 14.82 28.33
CA LEU A 167 -22.92 14.79 28.70
C LEU A 167 -22.23 13.48 28.32
N LYS A 168 -22.96 12.36 28.28
CA LYS A 168 -22.43 11.09 27.74
C LYS A 168 -22.13 11.24 26.26
N GLY A 169 -23.09 11.74 25.48
CA GLY A 169 -22.92 11.97 24.05
C GLY A 169 -21.81 12.97 23.72
N GLU A 170 -21.67 14.06 24.50
CA GLU A 170 -20.57 15.01 24.36
C GLU A 170 -19.20 14.34 24.59
N THR A 171 -19.08 13.55 25.67
CA THR A 171 -17.82 12.84 25.99
C THR A 171 -17.45 11.82 24.91
N GLU A 172 -18.43 11.11 24.36
CA GLU A 172 -18.22 10.18 23.24
C GLU A 172 -17.86 10.93 21.94
N SER A 173 -18.55 12.03 21.64
CA SER A 173 -18.27 12.88 20.47
C SER A 173 -16.86 13.46 20.51
N GLU A 174 -16.41 13.97 21.67
CA GLU A 174 -15.03 14.44 21.87
C GLU A 174 -14.01 13.31 21.63
N ALA A 175 -14.30 12.12 22.15
CA ALA A 175 -13.43 10.96 21.97
C ALA A 175 -13.33 10.52 20.51
N PHE A 176 -14.44 10.52 19.75
CA PHE A 176 -14.49 10.15 18.34
C PHE A 176 -13.89 11.21 17.41
N ASN A 177 -13.96 12.49 17.78
CA ASN A 177 -13.40 13.60 16.99
C ASN A 177 -11.88 13.79 17.17
N ASN A 178 -11.29 13.20 18.21
CA ASN A 178 -9.85 13.29 18.43
C ASN A 178 -9.10 12.48 17.34
N PRO A 179 -8.25 13.11 16.52
CA PRO A 179 -7.55 12.45 15.40
C PRO A 179 -6.55 11.36 15.84
N ASP A 180 -6.13 11.38 17.10
CA ASP A 180 -5.19 10.41 17.67
C ASP A 180 -5.91 9.18 18.26
N ASN A 181 -7.24 9.25 18.40
CA ASN A 181 -8.03 8.14 18.91
C ASN A 181 -8.55 7.26 17.78
N TYR A 182 -8.20 5.98 17.84
CA TYR A 182 -8.75 4.94 16.98
C TYR A 182 -9.51 3.92 17.81
N PHE A 183 -10.51 3.27 17.23
CA PHE A 183 -11.38 2.32 17.91
C PHE A 183 -11.59 1.08 17.04
N SER A 184 -11.86 -0.04 17.67
CA SER A 184 -12.55 -1.14 16.99
C SER A 184 -14.06 -0.88 16.99
N THR A 185 -14.77 -1.51 16.07
CA THR A 185 -16.23 -1.50 15.99
C THR A 185 -16.83 -1.99 17.31
N SER A 186 -16.18 -2.96 17.97
CA SER A 186 -16.58 -3.42 19.30
C SER A 186 -16.47 -2.34 20.37
N GLN A 187 -15.36 -1.58 20.39
CA GLN A 187 -15.18 -0.46 21.32
C GLN A 187 -16.22 0.64 21.11
N VAL A 188 -16.50 1.00 19.85
CA VAL A 188 -17.56 1.94 19.50
C VAL A 188 -18.93 1.40 19.93
N ARG A 189 -19.22 0.13 19.66
CA ARG A 189 -20.45 -0.52 20.10
C ARG A 189 -20.68 -0.38 21.60
N GLN A 190 -19.65 -0.65 22.42
CA GLN A 190 -19.75 -0.52 23.87
C GLN A 190 -20.09 0.90 24.32
N LEU A 191 -19.49 1.92 23.71
CA LEU A 191 -19.82 3.31 23.99
C LEU A 191 -21.27 3.63 23.60
N LEU A 192 -21.67 3.30 22.37
CA LEU A 192 -23.01 3.57 21.85
C LEU A 192 -24.14 2.90 22.64
N THR A 193 -23.87 1.78 23.33
CA THR A 193 -24.86 1.15 24.22
C THR A 193 -25.20 1.99 25.45
N LEU A 194 -24.33 2.92 25.86
CA LEU A 194 -24.56 3.83 27.00
C LEU A 194 -25.50 4.99 26.64
N ILE A 195 -25.70 5.25 25.35
CA ILE A 195 -26.56 6.31 24.80
C ILE A 195 -27.98 5.79 24.63
N THR A 196 -28.95 6.40 25.30
CA THR A 196 -30.35 5.91 25.27
C THR A 196 -31.14 6.36 24.05
N SER A 197 -30.82 7.54 23.51
CA SER A 197 -31.51 8.11 22.34
C SER A 197 -31.04 7.42 21.06
N GLU A 198 -31.98 6.95 20.23
CA GLU A 198 -31.63 6.30 18.96
C GLU A 198 -31.07 7.29 17.94
N SER A 199 -31.56 8.55 17.92
CA SER A 199 -31.03 9.60 17.05
C SER A 199 -29.59 9.96 17.41
N ASP A 200 -29.31 10.15 18.70
CA ASP A 200 -27.98 10.56 19.16
C ASP A 200 -26.98 9.42 18.95
N ARG A 201 -27.43 8.18 19.16
CA ARG A 201 -26.66 6.98 18.87
C ARG A 201 -26.32 6.86 17.38
N LEU A 202 -27.25 7.23 16.50
CA LEU A 202 -27.04 7.21 15.06
C LEU A 202 -26.00 8.25 14.64
N ASP A 203 -26.10 9.46 15.18
CA ASP A 203 -25.15 10.53 14.88
C ASP A 203 -23.75 10.19 15.39
N LEU A 204 -23.63 9.64 16.61
CA LEU A 204 -22.36 9.16 17.16
C LEU A 204 -21.80 7.96 16.39
N ALA A 205 -22.65 7.05 15.90
CA ALA A 205 -22.20 5.96 15.03
C ALA A 205 -21.59 6.52 13.74
N LYS A 206 -22.28 7.41 13.03
CA LYS A 206 -21.74 8.07 11.81
C LYS A 206 -20.43 8.80 12.10
N LEU A 207 -20.35 9.49 13.24
CA LEU A 207 -19.17 10.23 13.67
C LEU A 207 -17.95 9.31 13.89
N SER A 208 -18.16 8.19 14.57
CA SER A 208 -17.11 7.21 14.90
C SER A 208 -16.51 6.50 13.68
N TYR A 209 -17.20 6.51 12.53
CA TYR A 209 -16.79 5.73 11.35
C TYR A 209 -15.37 6.03 10.88
N ARG A 210 -14.91 7.29 10.98
CA ARG A 210 -13.56 7.70 10.57
C ARG A 210 -12.45 7.11 11.45
N SER A 211 -12.74 6.88 12.73
CA SER A 211 -11.76 6.41 13.71
C SER A 211 -11.78 4.89 13.88
N ILE A 212 -12.51 4.15 13.05
CA ILE A 212 -12.59 2.69 13.15
C ILE A 212 -11.49 1.98 12.37
N THR A 213 -10.92 0.97 13.03
CA THR A 213 -9.77 0.19 12.56
C THR A 213 -10.17 -1.11 11.86
N ASP A 214 -11.32 -1.68 12.22
CA ASP A 214 -11.89 -2.89 11.63
C ASP A 214 -13.20 -2.55 10.91
N SER A 215 -13.12 -1.61 9.96
CA SER A 215 -14.29 -1.05 9.29
C SER A 215 -15.21 -2.14 8.76
N ALA A 216 -14.69 -3.25 8.22
CA ALA A 216 -15.42 -4.46 7.79
C ALA A 216 -16.46 -5.00 8.80
N ASN A 217 -16.28 -4.74 10.10
CA ASN A 217 -17.22 -5.15 11.14
C ASN A 217 -18.31 -4.11 11.46
N PHE A 218 -18.27 -2.89 10.89
CA PHE A 218 -19.12 -1.76 11.29
C PHE A 218 -20.63 -2.05 11.24
N THR A 219 -21.05 -2.97 10.35
CA THR A 219 -22.43 -3.48 10.27
C THR A 219 -22.91 -4.16 11.55
N ARG A 220 -22.01 -4.62 12.43
CA ARG A 220 -22.33 -5.13 13.78
C ARG A 220 -22.98 -4.09 14.67
N LEU A 221 -23.05 -2.81 14.29
CA LEU A 221 -23.82 -1.78 15.00
C LEU A 221 -25.31 -1.79 14.65
N TYR A 222 -25.75 -2.51 13.61
CA TYR A 222 -27.13 -2.46 13.10
C TYR A 222 -28.19 -2.90 14.12
N ASP A 223 -27.87 -3.86 14.97
CA ASP A 223 -28.75 -4.35 16.04
C ASP A 223 -28.92 -3.31 17.18
N LEU A 224 -28.08 -2.27 17.24
CA LEU A 224 -28.29 -1.15 18.16
C LEU A 224 -29.42 -0.20 17.72
N PHE A 225 -29.90 -0.29 16.49
CA PHE A 225 -30.98 0.56 15.97
C PHE A 225 -32.29 -0.23 15.92
N LYS A 226 -33.34 0.26 16.57
CA LYS A 226 -34.65 -0.43 16.60
C LYS A 226 -35.45 -0.12 15.34
N THR A 227 -35.37 1.11 14.84
CA THR A 227 -36.15 1.54 13.69
C THR A 227 -35.45 1.19 12.38
N GLN A 228 -36.25 0.85 11.36
CA GLN A 228 -35.73 0.66 10.00
C GLN A 228 -35.24 2.00 9.41
N ALA A 229 -35.79 3.13 9.85
CA ALA A 229 -35.37 4.46 9.43
C ALA A 229 -33.90 4.74 9.81
N SER A 230 -33.51 4.51 11.06
CA SER A 230 -32.12 4.71 11.49
C SER A 230 -31.15 3.74 10.82
N LYS A 231 -31.57 2.50 10.56
CA LYS A 231 -30.78 1.54 9.77
C LYS A 231 -30.60 2.00 8.33
N ASN A 232 -31.66 2.51 7.70
CA ASN A 232 -31.59 3.05 6.34
C ASN A 232 -30.71 4.29 6.28
N GLU A 233 -30.80 5.18 7.26
CA GLU A 233 -29.98 6.39 7.30
C GLU A 233 -28.51 6.08 7.56
N LEU A 234 -28.22 5.08 8.41
CA LEU A 234 -26.85 4.55 8.56
C LEU A 234 -26.37 3.89 7.27
N ASN A 235 -27.22 3.12 6.60
CA ASN A 235 -26.93 2.52 5.30
C ASN A 235 -26.61 3.59 4.25
N ASP A 236 -27.38 4.67 4.20
CA ASP A 236 -27.17 5.78 3.27
C ASP A 236 -25.84 6.47 3.56
N PHE A 237 -25.55 6.76 4.83
CA PHE A 237 -24.25 7.26 5.27
C PHE A 237 -23.11 6.32 4.84
N LEU A 238 -23.24 5.02 5.10
CA LEU A 238 -22.23 4.01 4.76
C LEU A 238 -22.04 3.88 3.24
N ARG A 239 -23.11 3.98 2.45
CA ARG A 239 -23.04 4.09 0.98
C ARG A 239 -22.24 5.32 0.56
N THR A 240 -22.42 6.48 1.22
CA THR A 240 -21.58 7.67 0.96
C THR A 240 -20.10 7.47 1.29
N LYS A 241 -19.78 6.47 2.12
CA LYS A 241 -18.42 6.06 2.49
C LYS A 241 -17.91 4.85 1.72
N GLY A 242 -18.66 4.35 0.73
CA GLY A 242 -18.26 3.22 -0.11
C GLY A 242 -18.55 1.84 0.49
N TRP A 243 -19.56 1.70 1.35
CA TRP A 243 -19.95 0.41 1.94
C TRP A 243 -21.01 -0.33 1.12
N ASP A 244 -20.82 -1.63 0.88
CA ASP A 244 -21.83 -2.48 0.22
C ASP A 244 -22.62 -3.30 1.24
N ILE A 245 -23.91 -2.99 1.34
CA ILE A 245 -24.84 -3.57 2.31
C ILE A 245 -25.18 -5.04 1.96
N SER A 246 -24.91 -5.49 0.72
CA SER A 246 -25.22 -6.86 0.29
C SER A 246 -24.16 -7.89 0.68
N THR A 247 -22.91 -7.46 0.84
CA THR A 247 -21.77 -8.33 1.14
C THR A 247 -21.25 -8.17 2.58
N GLY A 248 -21.65 -7.12 3.29
CA GLY A 248 -21.19 -6.86 4.65
C GLY A 248 -19.71 -6.49 4.73
N GLN A 249 -19.11 -6.07 3.62
CA GLN A 249 -17.71 -5.67 3.49
C GLN A 249 -17.62 -4.21 3.01
N THR A 250 -16.51 -3.55 3.32
CA THR A 250 -16.09 -2.32 2.61
C THR A 250 -15.73 -2.68 1.17
N ASN A 251 -16.73 -2.81 0.29
CA ASN A 251 -16.44 -2.91 -1.13
C ASN A 251 -16.01 -1.52 -1.61
N MET A 252 -14.69 -1.36 -1.70
CA MET A 252 -13.99 -0.81 -2.85
C MET A 252 -14.98 -0.30 -3.91
N LYS A 253 -14.94 1.00 -4.21
CA LYS A 253 -15.56 1.66 -5.37
C LYS A 253 -16.07 0.61 -6.37
N THR A 254 -17.37 0.29 -6.40
CA THR A 254 -17.87 -0.80 -7.29
C THR A 254 -18.32 -0.23 -8.62
N PRO A 255 -17.92 -0.80 -9.76
CA PRO A 255 -18.21 -0.23 -11.07
C PRO A 255 -19.73 -0.19 -11.31
N MET A 256 -20.19 0.86 -11.99
CA MET A 256 -21.60 1.11 -12.27
C MET A 256 -22.21 -0.13 -12.94
N VAL A 257 -23.27 -0.69 -12.36
CA VAL A 257 -23.91 -1.88 -12.91
C VAL A 257 -24.43 -1.66 -14.34
N GLU A 258 -24.43 -2.72 -15.14
CA GLU A 258 -24.78 -2.73 -16.57
C GLU A 258 -26.13 -2.03 -16.88
N SER A 259 -27.12 -2.18 -16.00
CA SER A 259 -28.44 -1.55 -16.13
C SER A 259 -28.45 -0.03 -16.02
N LYS A 260 -27.42 0.55 -15.39
CA LYS A 260 -27.17 2.01 -15.33
C LYS A 260 -26.15 2.46 -16.36
N PHE A 261 -25.14 1.62 -16.62
CA PHE A 261 -24.09 1.93 -17.59
C PHE A 261 -24.61 1.97 -19.03
N ASN A 262 -25.47 1.03 -19.43
CA ASN A 262 -26.01 1.00 -20.80
C ASN A 262 -26.83 2.25 -21.17
N PRO A 263 -27.75 2.76 -20.33
CA PRO A 263 -28.40 4.05 -20.56
C PRO A 263 -27.43 5.22 -20.70
N LEU A 264 -26.37 5.28 -19.88
CA LEU A 264 -25.34 6.30 -19.98
C LEU A 264 -24.59 6.20 -21.31
N LEU A 265 -24.13 5.00 -21.68
CA LEU A 265 -23.43 4.73 -22.93
C LEU A 265 -24.30 5.13 -24.14
N GLN A 266 -25.59 4.83 -24.11
CA GLN A 266 -26.54 5.25 -25.16
C GLN A 266 -26.76 6.76 -25.18
N ASN A 267 -26.85 7.42 -24.02
CA ASN A 267 -26.98 8.87 -23.93
C ASN A 267 -25.76 9.55 -24.59
N VAL A 268 -24.55 9.12 -24.27
CA VAL A 268 -23.31 9.62 -24.90
C VAL A 268 -23.32 9.35 -26.40
N ARG A 269 -23.65 8.14 -26.84
CA ARG A 269 -23.75 7.80 -28.28
C ARG A 269 -24.74 8.69 -29.03
N SER A 270 -25.85 9.04 -28.40
CA SER A 270 -26.92 9.85 -29.01
C SER A 270 -26.58 11.34 -29.15
N LYS A 271 -25.50 11.83 -28.53
CA LYS A 271 -25.10 13.24 -28.67
C LYS A 271 -24.61 13.53 -30.09
N TRP A 272 -25.13 14.63 -30.66
CA TRP A 272 -24.90 15.01 -32.05
C TRP A 272 -23.51 15.62 -32.32
N SER A 273 -22.77 16.05 -31.28
CA SER A 273 -21.42 16.63 -31.40
C SER A 273 -20.41 15.99 -30.45
N GLN A 274 -19.13 16.05 -30.80
CA GLN A 274 -18.03 15.56 -29.94
C GLN A 274 -17.92 16.34 -28.63
N ALA A 275 -18.14 17.66 -28.66
CA ALA A 275 -18.15 18.49 -27.46
C ALA A 275 -19.21 18.03 -26.44
N LEU A 276 -20.44 17.74 -26.90
CA LEU A 276 -21.51 17.26 -26.03
C LEU A 276 -21.27 15.84 -25.50
N LYS A 277 -20.56 14.99 -26.26
CA LYS A 277 -20.11 13.68 -25.78
C LYS A 277 -19.14 13.85 -24.62
N GLY A 278 -18.11 14.66 -24.81
CA GLY A 278 -17.12 14.97 -23.77
C GLY A 278 -17.74 15.60 -22.52
N GLU A 279 -18.69 16.52 -22.68
CA GLU A 279 -19.43 17.11 -21.55
C GLU A 279 -20.23 16.06 -20.77
N THR A 280 -20.96 15.19 -21.47
CA THR A 280 -21.76 14.12 -20.84
C THR A 280 -20.88 13.10 -20.11
N GLU A 281 -19.74 12.72 -20.70
CA GLU A 281 -18.76 11.85 -20.06
C GLU A 281 -18.10 12.53 -18.86
N SER A 282 -17.73 13.80 -18.99
CA SER A 282 -17.16 14.61 -17.90
C SER A 282 -18.11 14.72 -16.72
N GLU A 283 -19.39 15.02 -16.95
CA GLU A 283 -20.43 15.02 -15.90
C GLU A 283 -20.55 13.65 -15.22
N ALA A 284 -20.52 12.58 -16.01
CA ALA A 284 -20.62 11.22 -15.50
C ALA A 284 -19.41 10.84 -14.63
N PHE A 285 -18.19 11.19 -15.04
CA PHE A 285 -16.96 10.98 -14.27
C PHE A 285 -16.86 11.95 -13.08
N ASN A 286 -17.46 13.14 -13.17
CA ASN A 286 -17.49 14.15 -12.12
C ASN A 286 -18.52 13.89 -11.01
N ASN A 287 -19.47 12.98 -11.22
CA ASN A 287 -20.40 12.59 -10.18
C ASN A 287 -19.71 11.71 -9.12
N PRO A 288 -19.69 12.11 -7.83
CA PRO A 288 -19.02 11.37 -6.77
C PRO A 288 -19.66 10.01 -6.47
N ASN A 289 -20.89 9.78 -6.93
CA ASN A 289 -21.62 8.51 -6.76
C ASN A 289 -21.44 7.56 -7.95
N ASN A 290 -20.75 7.99 -9.00
CA ASN A 290 -20.48 7.17 -10.17
C ASN A 290 -19.07 6.59 -10.08
N TYR A 291 -18.99 5.27 -10.17
CA TYR A 291 -17.75 4.53 -10.24
C TYR A 291 -17.77 3.65 -11.50
N PHE A 292 -16.61 3.39 -12.09
CA PHE A 292 -16.52 2.70 -13.38
C PHE A 292 -15.41 1.64 -13.36
N SER A 293 -15.57 0.56 -14.10
CA SER A 293 -14.44 -0.33 -14.39
C SER A 293 -13.61 0.29 -15.52
N THR A 294 -12.35 -0.11 -15.62
CA THR A 294 -11.48 0.33 -16.71
C THR A 294 -12.08 -0.03 -18.06
N SER A 295 -12.77 -1.17 -18.16
CA SER A 295 -13.53 -1.56 -19.36
C SER A 295 -14.70 -0.62 -19.68
N GLN A 296 -15.42 -0.14 -18.67
CA GLN A 296 -16.51 0.82 -18.86
C GLN A 296 -16.00 2.21 -19.27
N ILE A 297 -14.91 2.65 -18.66
CA ILE A 297 -14.20 3.89 -19.06
C ILE A 297 -13.72 3.75 -20.50
N ARG A 298 -13.11 2.62 -20.86
CA ARG A 298 -12.68 2.32 -22.23
C ARG A 298 -13.81 2.47 -23.23
N GLN A 299 -14.98 1.89 -22.95
CA GLN A 299 -16.14 1.96 -23.85
C GLN A 299 -16.65 3.39 -24.07
N LEU A 300 -16.58 4.25 -23.05
CA LEU A 300 -16.91 5.67 -23.15
C LEU A 300 -15.84 6.40 -23.97
N LEU A 301 -14.57 6.27 -23.61
CA LEU A 301 -13.44 6.92 -24.28
C LEU A 301 -13.32 6.57 -25.77
N MET A 302 -13.76 5.37 -26.18
CA MET A 302 -13.82 4.98 -27.60
C MET A 302 -14.82 5.80 -28.42
N LEU A 303 -15.78 6.49 -27.79
CA LEU A 303 -16.76 7.36 -28.46
C LEU A 303 -16.21 8.77 -28.76
N ILE A 304 -15.09 9.14 -28.12
CA ILE A 304 -14.40 10.42 -28.26
C ILE A 304 -13.35 10.32 -29.37
N THR A 305 -13.43 11.17 -30.38
CA THR A 305 -12.52 11.09 -31.54
C THR A 305 -11.20 11.85 -31.34
N SER A 306 -11.23 12.93 -30.57
CA SER A 306 -10.04 13.73 -30.25
C SER A 306 -9.17 13.00 -29.24
N GLU A 307 -7.89 12.87 -29.53
CA GLU A 307 -6.95 12.21 -28.62
C GLU A 307 -6.68 13.06 -27.37
N SER A 308 -6.61 14.38 -27.52
CA SER A 308 -6.45 15.32 -26.40
C SER A 308 -7.65 15.26 -25.44
N ASP A 309 -8.88 15.29 -25.98
CA ASP A 309 -10.09 15.26 -25.15
C ASP A 309 -10.23 13.90 -24.45
N ARG A 310 -9.85 12.82 -25.15
CA ARG A 310 -9.82 11.46 -24.58
C ARG A 310 -8.82 11.36 -23.43
N LEU A 311 -7.68 12.04 -23.52
CA LEU A 311 -6.66 12.04 -22.50
C LEU A 311 -7.14 12.77 -21.24
N ASP A 312 -7.77 13.94 -21.42
CA ASP A 312 -8.34 14.70 -20.31
C ASP A 312 -9.46 13.92 -19.61
N LEU A 313 -10.34 13.27 -20.37
CA LEU A 313 -11.40 12.41 -19.83
C LEU A 313 -10.84 11.16 -19.14
N ALA A 314 -9.75 10.56 -19.66
CA ALA A 314 -9.08 9.45 -19.00
C ALA A 314 -8.53 9.88 -17.63
N LYS A 315 -7.75 10.97 -17.56
CA LYS A 315 -7.26 11.51 -16.28
C LYS A 315 -8.40 11.82 -15.31
N LEU A 316 -9.48 12.43 -15.82
CA LEU A 316 -10.67 12.76 -15.02
C LEU A 316 -11.34 11.51 -14.43
N SER A 317 -11.46 10.44 -15.23
CA SER A 317 -12.10 9.18 -14.84
C SER A 317 -11.32 8.38 -13.80
N TYR A 318 -10.01 8.63 -13.63
CA TYR A 318 -9.18 7.89 -12.68
C TYR A 318 -9.68 8.00 -11.24
N ARG A 319 -10.30 9.12 -10.86
CA ARG A 319 -10.86 9.28 -9.51
C ARG A 319 -12.01 8.32 -9.23
N SER A 320 -12.77 7.95 -10.26
CA SER A 320 -13.96 7.10 -10.20
C SER A 320 -13.70 5.67 -10.68
N VAL A 321 -12.46 5.31 -11.07
CA VAL A 321 -12.14 3.94 -11.43
C VAL A 321 -12.06 3.03 -10.20
N THR A 322 -12.43 1.78 -10.43
CA THR A 322 -12.66 0.76 -9.40
C THR A 322 -11.57 -0.30 -9.38
N ASP A 323 -11.08 -0.63 -10.56
CA ASP A 323 -9.97 -1.55 -10.85
C ASP A 323 -8.77 -0.74 -11.38
N SER A 324 -8.29 0.24 -10.61
CA SER A 324 -7.19 1.14 -11.03
C SER A 324 -5.91 0.40 -11.44
N ALA A 325 -5.71 -0.84 -10.98
CA ALA A 325 -4.63 -1.71 -11.45
C ALA A 325 -4.70 -2.02 -12.96
N ASN A 326 -5.90 -2.05 -13.53
CA ASN A 326 -6.13 -2.30 -14.95
C ASN A 326 -6.07 -1.03 -15.81
N PHE A 327 -5.92 0.16 -15.22
CA PHE A 327 -6.08 1.45 -15.91
C PHE A 327 -5.12 1.64 -17.09
N THR A 328 -3.97 0.96 -17.05
CA THR A 328 -2.98 0.86 -18.14
C THR A 328 -3.55 0.24 -19.41
N GLN A 329 -4.63 -0.55 -19.33
CA GLN A 329 -5.35 -1.07 -20.50
C GLN A 329 -5.87 0.05 -21.41
N LEU A 330 -6.02 1.30 -20.93
CA LEU A 330 -6.42 2.43 -21.75
C LEU A 330 -5.31 2.96 -22.66
N TYR A 331 -4.05 2.52 -22.49
CA TYR A 331 -2.91 3.04 -23.26
C TYR A 331 -3.04 2.84 -24.77
N ASP A 332 -3.65 1.73 -25.18
CA ASP A 332 -3.90 1.44 -26.59
C ASP A 332 -4.95 2.36 -27.24
N LEU A 333 -5.68 3.14 -26.44
CA LEU A 333 -6.57 4.19 -26.93
C LEU A 333 -5.83 5.47 -27.32
N PHE A 334 -4.55 5.62 -26.99
CA PHE A 334 -3.74 6.79 -27.32
C PHE A 334 -2.75 6.40 -28.42
N LYS A 335 -2.73 7.15 -29.53
CA LYS A 335 -1.85 6.86 -30.68
C LYS A 335 -0.46 7.45 -30.45
N THR A 336 -0.41 8.67 -29.95
CA THR A 336 0.80 9.44 -29.65
C THR A 336 1.46 8.96 -28.37
N GLN A 337 2.80 9.00 -28.33
CA GLN A 337 3.53 8.62 -27.12
C GLN A 337 3.40 9.69 -26.05
N GLU A 338 3.28 10.94 -26.46
CA GLU A 338 3.07 12.13 -25.61
C GLU A 338 1.83 11.95 -24.73
N SER A 339 0.70 11.51 -25.30
CA SER A 339 -0.54 11.28 -24.54
C SER A 339 -0.42 10.12 -23.54
N ARG A 340 0.33 9.07 -23.89
CA ARG A 340 0.59 7.93 -22.97
C ARG A 340 1.51 8.35 -21.83
N ASP A 341 2.56 9.12 -22.13
CA ASP A 341 3.51 9.64 -21.14
C ASP A 341 2.80 10.61 -20.18
N GLU A 342 1.94 11.49 -20.70
CA GLU A 342 1.19 12.44 -19.89
C GLU A 342 0.15 11.74 -19.00
N LEU A 343 -0.49 10.67 -19.48
CA LEU A 343 -1.35 9.82 -18.64
C LEU A 343 -0.53 9.11 -17.56
N ASN A 344 0.64 8.58 -17.90
CA ASN A 344 1.52 7.88 -16.97
C ASN A 344 2.06 8.82 -15.88
N ASP A 345 2.52 10.01 -16.25
CA ASP A 345 2.94 11.05 -15.30
C ASP A 345 1.79 11.42 -14.35
N PHE A 346 0.57 11.57 -14.86
CA PHE A 346 -0.62 11.78 -14.03
C PHE A 346 -0.84 10.61 -13.04
N LEU A 347 -0.76 9.35 -13.47
CA LEU A 347 -0.94 8.18 -12.59
C LEU A 347 0.11 8.14 -11.47
N HIS A 348 1.36 8.47 -11.78
CA HIS A 348 2.43 8.61 -10.79
C HIS A 348 2.11 9.67 -9.74
N THR A 349 1.54 10.83 -10.13
CA THR A 349 1.11 11.86 -9.16
C THR A 349 0.01 11.37 -8.20
N LYS A 350 -0.70 10.31 -8.55
CA LYS A 350 -1.78 9.72 -7.75
C LYS A 350 -1.34 8.51 -6.91
N GLY A 351 -0.03 8.33 -6.72
CA GLY A 351 0.50 7.25 -5.91
C GLY A 351 0.42 5.87 -6.57
N TRP A 352 0.17 5.82 -7.88
CA TRP A 352 0.30 4.58 -8.64
C TRP A 352 1.79 4.22 -8.73
N ASN A 353 2.16 3.23 -7.92
CA ASN A 353 3.49 2.63 -7.88
C ASN A 353 3.47 1.41 -8.80
N ILE A 354 4.35 1.38 -9.80
CA ILE A 354 4.52 0.25 -10.73
C ILE A 354 5.10 -0.93 -9.94
N SER A 355 4.27 -1.65 -9.18
CA SER A 355 4.73 -2.83 -8.45
C SER A 355 3.75 -3.99 -8.42
N THR A 356 2.45 -3.81 -8.69
CA THR A 356 1.50 -4.94 -8.70
C THR A 356 0.34 -4.72 -9.67
N GLY A 357 0.45 -5.28 -10.87
CA GLY A 357 -0.63 -5.29 -11.86
C GLY A 357 -0.09 -5.43 -13.29
N GLU A 358 0.19 -6.68 -13.69
CA GLU A 358 0.75 -7.11 -14.98
C GLU A 358 2.23 -6.77 -15.24
N ASN A 359 3.04 -7.84 -15.21
CA ASN A 359 4.40 -7.90 -15.71
C ASN A 359 4.49 -7.43 -17.18
N ALA A 360 4.82 -6.17 -17.39
CA ALA A 360 6.17 -5.92 -17.89
C ALA A 360 6.98 -5.42 -16.69
N THR A 361 7.64 -6.34 -15.98
CA THR A 361 8.84 -5.93 -15.25
C THR A 361 9.62 -5.04 -16.19
N LYS A 362 9.93 -3.79 -15.81
CA LYS A 362 10.95 -3.03 -16.52
C LYS A 362 12.26 -3.80 -16.27
N THR A 363 12.46 -4.89 -17.00
CA THR A 363 13.67 -5.68 -16.97
C THR A 363 14.64 -4.97 -17.88
N PRO A 364 15.83 -4.61 -17.39
CA PRO A 364 16.83 -4.00 -18.23
C PRO A 364 17.07 -4.90 -19.44
N MET A 365 17.32 -4.28 -20.58
CA MET A 365 17.46 -4.97 -21.86
C MET A 365 18.44 -6.14 -21.69
N PRO A 366 18.05 -7.39 -22.02
CA PRO A 366 18.93 -8.53 -21.83
C PRO A 366 20.26 -8.34 -22.57
N ASP A 367 21.36 -8.81 -21.98
CA ASP A 367 22.73 -8.52 -22.42
C ASP A 367 22.98 -8.79 -23.91
N ASN A 368 22.37 -9.83 -24.47
CA ASN A 368 22.49 -10.15 -25.89
C ASN A 368 21.86 -9.07 -26.79
N LYS A 369 20.67 -8.56 -26.42
CA LYS A 369 19.99 -7.48 -27.12
C LYS A 369 20.70 -6.14 -26.90
N PHE A 370 21.16 -5.90 -25.67
CA PHE A 370 21.90 -4.68 -25.35
C PHE A 370 23.24 -4.62 -26.08
N THR A 371 23.97 -5.75 -26.16
CA THR A 371 25.22 -5.85 -26.93
C THR A 371 24.98 -5.55 -28.41
N ALA A 372 23.89 -6.08 -28.99
CA ALA A 372 23.53 -5.79 -30.38
C ALA A 372 23.20 -4.31 -30.60
N LEU A 373 22.48 -3.68 -29.67
CA LEU A 373 22.20 -2.24 -29.70
C LEU A 373 23.50 -1.42 -29.61
N LEU A 374 24.37 -1.75 -28.65
CA LEU A 374 25.64 -1.05 -28.43
C LEU A 374 26.54 -1.13 -29.67
N GLN A 375 26.60 -2.28 -30.33
CA GLN A 375 27.31 -2.45 -31.60
C GLN A 375 26.65 -1.66 -32.73
N SER A 376 25.32 -1.64 -32.83
CA SER A 376 24.58 -0.87 -33.83
C SER A 376 24.90 0.63 -33.72
N VAL A 377 24.91 1.17 -32.49
CA VAL A 377 25.30 2.56 -32.23
C VAL A 377 26.77 2.80 -32.58
N ARG A 378 27.69 1.94 -32.13
CA ARG A 378 29.13 2.07 -32.44
C ARG A 378 29.42 2.11 -33.94
N ASN A 379 28.68 1.33 -34.73
CA ASN A 379 28.87 1.20 -36.16
C ASN A 379 28.28 2.36 -36.98
N LYS A 380 27.57 3.32 -36.36
CA LYS A 380 27.12 4.52 -37.04
C LYS A 380 28.31 5.44 -37.38
N TRP A 381 28.36 5.88 -38.63
CA TRP A 381 29.47 6.67 -39.17
C TRP A 381 29.50 8.13 -38.69
N SER A 382 28.41 8.65 -38.12
CA SER A 382 28.31 10.02 -37.60
C SER A 382 27.72 10.08 -36.20
N GLN A 383 28.05 11.14 -35.44
CA GLN A 383 27.50 11.38 -34.10
C GLN A 383 25.98 11.62 -34.13
N ALA A 384 25.48 12.31 -35.16
CA ALA A 384 24.04 12.52 -35.33
C ALA A 384 23.26 11.20 -35.43
N LEU A 385 23.77 10.23 -36.21
CA LEU A 385 23.15 8.92 -36.37
C LEU A 385 23.28 8.05 -35.11
N LYS A 386 24.35 8.24 -34.31
CA LYS A 386 24.47 7.61 -32.99
C LYS A 386 23.36 8.11 -32.05
N GLY A 387 23.21 9.43 -31.97
CA GLY A 387 22.16 10.06 -31.18
C GLY A 387 20.76 9.67 -31.61
N GLU A 388 20.49 9.59 -32.92
CA GLU A 388 19.20 9.09 -33.45
C GLU A 388 18.93 7.64 -33.04
N THR A 389 19.94 6.77 -33.16
CA THR A 389 19.79 5.35 -32.79
C THR A 389 19.56 5.16 -31.29
N GLU A 390 20.28 5.92 -30.46
CA GLU A 390 20.07 5.93 -29.01
C GLU A 390 18.70 6.53 -28.64
N SER A 391 18.31 7.62 -29.30
CA SER A 391 17.00 8.25 -29.14
C SER A 391 15.88 7.25 -29.47
N ASP A 392 15.95 6.56 -30.60
CA ASP A 392 14.99 5.52 -30.99
C ASP A 392 14.94 4.38 -29.96
N ALA A 393 16.10 3.97 -29.46
CA ALA A 393 16.21 2.89 -28.49
C ALA A 393 15.60 3.28 -27.13
N PHE A 394 15.87 4.49 -26.64
CA PHE A 394 15.26 5.06 -25.43
C PHE A 394 13.78 5.39 -25.63
N ASN A 395 13.38 5.69 -26.87
CA ASN A 395 12.01 6.02 -27.20
C ASN A 395 11.09 4.80 -27.30
N ASN A 396 11.64 3.61 -27.56
CA ASN A 396 10.85 2.39 -27.69
C ASN A 396 10.27 1.96 -26.33
N SER A 397 8.94 1.89 -26.22
CA SER A 397 8.20 1.53 -25.00
C SER A 397 8.45 0.09 -24.51
N ASN A 398 9.02 -0.77 -25.35
CA ASN A 398 9.41 -2.13 -24.97
C ASN A 398 10.87 -2.24 -24.50
N ASN A 399 11.63 -1.15 -24.59
CA ASN A 399 13.03 -1.11 -24.17
C ASN A 399 13.15 -0.45 -22.80
N TYR A 400 13.68 -1.22 -21.85
CA TYR A 400 14.07 -0.71 -20.54
C TYR A 400 15.57 -0.93 -20.35
N PHE A 401 16.21 -0.08 -19.56
CA PHE A 401 17.66 -0.10 -19.38
C PHE A 401 18.04 0.04 -17.91
N SER A 402 19.15 -0.57 -17.50
CA SER A 402 19.78 -0.19 -16.23
C SER A 402 20.51 1.14 -16.41
N THR A 403 20.78 1.83 -15.30
CA THR A 403 21.57 3.05 -15.30
C THR A 403 22.96 2.80 -15.90
N SER A 404 23.55 1.61 -15.69
CA SER A 404 24.82 1.23 -16.33
C SER A 404 24.68 1.07 -17.86
N GLN A 405 23.59 0.46 -18.34
CA GLN A 405 23.33 0.34 -19.78
C GLN A 405 23.14 1.70 -20.44
N ILE A 406 22.39 2.60 -19.80
CA ILE A 406 22.24 4.00 -20.25
C ILE A 406 23.59 4.69 -20.27
N ARG A 407 24.40 4.56 -19.21
CA ARG A 407 25.76 5.11 -19.14
C ARG A 407 26.62 4.67 -20.32
N GLN A 408 26.60 3.38 -20.64
CA GLN A 408 27.39 2.81 -21.74
C GLN A 408 27.00 3.38 -23.12
N LEU A 409 25.72 3.64 -23.34
CA LEU A 409 25.23 4.32 -24.55
C LEU A 409 25.67 5.79 -24.56
N LEU A 410 25.39 6.54 -23.50
CA LEU A 410 25.75 7.96 -23.39
C LEU A 410 27.26 8.24 -23.53
N MET A 411 28.12 7.29 -23.16
CA MET A 411 29.58 7.39 -23.37
C MET A 411 29.99 7.34 -24.85
N LEU A 412 29.15 6.85 -25.76
CA LEU A 412 29.41 6.83 -27.21
C LEU A 412 29.12 8.18 -27.88
N ILE A 413 28.35 9.05 -27.22
CA ILE A 413 27.99 10.38 -27.67
C ILE A 413 29.04 11.38 -27.24
N THR A 414 29.65 12.11 -28.18
CA THR A 414 30.74 13.05 -27.86
C THR A 414 30.28 14.45 -27.46
N SER A 415 29.12 14.89 -27.97
CA SER A 415 28.52 16.20 -27.63
C SER A 415 27.90 16.13 -26.24
N GLU A 416 28.26 17.04 -25.33
CA GLU A 416 27.63 17.07 -24.00
C GLU A 416 26.17 17.51 -24.05
N THR A 417 25.82 18.38 -24.99
CA THR A 417 24.42 18.82 -25.17
C THR A 417 23.56 17.65 -25.62
N ASP A 418 23.98 16.92 -26.65
CA ASP A 418 23.23 15.75 -27.15
C ASP A 418 23.16 14.65 -26.09
N ARG A 419 24.26 14.45 -25.35
CA ARG A 419 24.30 13.50 -24.22
C ARG A 419 23.33 13.90 -23.12
N LEU A 420 23.15 15.20 -22.85
CA LEU A 420 22.24 15.71 -21.83
C LEU A 420 20.79 15.44 -22.24
N ASP A 421 20.46 15.71 -23.49
CA ASP A 421 19.13 15.46 -24.04
C ASP A 421 18.80 13.96 -24.02
N LEU A 422 19.75 13.12 -24.43
CA LEU A 422 19.60 11.67 -24.37
C LEU A 422 19.54 11.14 -22.93
N ALA A 423 20.29 11.73 -21.99
CA ALA A 423 20.19 11.38 -20.58
C ALA A 423 18.76 11.67 -20.08
N LYS A 424 18.26 12.90 -20.23
CA LYS A 424 16.88 13.24 -19.84
C LYS A 424 15.85 12.31 -20.50
N LEU A 425 16.04 12.00 -21.78
CA LEU A 425 15.17 11.09 -22.54
C LEU A 425 15.17 9.66 -21.95
N SER A 426 16.34 9.14 -21.61
CA SER A 426 16.52 7.79 -21.08
C SER A 426 15.95 7.59 -19.67
N TYR A 427 15.64 8.67 -18.93
CA TYR A 427 15.08 8.57 -17.59
C TYR A 427 13.76 7.78 -17.55
N ARG A 428 12.95 7.85 -18.62
CA ARG A 428 11.67 7.12 -18.69
C ARG A 428 11.81 5.60 -18.75
N SER A 429 12.91 5.14 -19.35
CA SER A 429 13.20 3.73 -19.62
C SER A 429 14.14 3.12 -18.58
N VAL A 430 14.62 3.88 -17.59
CA VAL A 430 15.46 3.35 -16.52
C VAL A 430 14.68 2.42 -15.59
N THR A 431 15.34 1.33 -15.19
CA THR A 431 14.82 0.29 -14.29
C THR A 431 15.23 0.50 -12.83
N ASP A 432 16.38 1.13 -12.60
CA ASP A 432 16.99 1.41 -11.30
C ASP A 432 17.18 2.93 -11.10
N SER A 433 16.08 3.69 -11.17
CA SER A 433 16.09 5.17 -11.13
C SER A 433 16.82 5.80 -9.94
N ALA A 434 16.93 5.08 -8.81
CA ALA A 434 17.73 5.48 -7.65
C ALA A 434 19.24 5.64 -7.96
N ASN A 435 19.74 4.93 -8.98
CA ASN A 435 21.13 5.05 -9.43
C ASN A 435 21.32 6.12 -10.50
N PHE A 436 20.24 6.64 -11.11
CA PHE A 436 20.31 7.52 -12.27
C PHE A 436 21.12 8.80 -12.03
N ILE A 437 21.14 9.29 -10.78
CA ILE A 437 21.98 10.44 -10.40
C ILE A 437 23.47 10.22 -10.70
N ARG A 438 23.92 8.97 -10.76
CA ARG A 438 25.30 8.63 -11.10
C ARG A 438 25.67 9.07 -12.52
N LEU A 439 24.72 9.36 -13.40
CA LEU A 439 25.00 9.90 -14.74
C LEU A 439 25.43 11.37 -14.73
N LEU A 440 25.26 12.11 -13.63
CA LEU A 440 25.73 13.49 -13.51
C LEU A 440 27.24 13.61 -13.74
N ASP A 441 28.00 12.58 -13.38
CA ASP A 441 29.43 12.51 -13.59
C ASP A 441 29.82 12.40 -15.08
N LEU A 442 28.88 12.11 -16.00
CA LEU A 442 29.16 12.07 -17.43
C LEU A 442 29.28 13.48 -18.02
N PHE A 443 28.90 14.53 -17.30
CA PHE A 443 28.91 15.91 -17.79
C PHE A 443 30.06 16.68 -17.16
N LYS A 444 30.97 17.24 -17.98
CA LYS A 444 32.08 18.08 -17.55
C LYS A 444 31.66 19.52 -17.38
N ILE A 445 30.71 20.02 -18.18
CA ILE A 445 30.17 21.37 -18.08
C ILE A 445 29.23 21.46 -16.88
N GLN A 446 29.48 22.42 -15.99
CA GLN A 446 28.67 22.63 -14.77
C GLN A 446 27.20 22.91 -15.11
N ALA A 447 26.93 23.73 -16.13
CA ALA A 447 25.56 24.03 -16.56
C ALA A 447 24.76 22.77 -16.93
N ASN A 448 25.38 21.81 -17.63
CA ASN A 448 24.72 20.56 -18.01
C ASN A 448 24.43 19.67 -16.79
N ARG A 449 25.32 19.67 -15.79
CA ARG A 449 25.09 18.99 -14.50
C ARG A 449 23.92 19.61 -13.76
N ASP A 450 23.91 20.94 -13.63
CA ASP A 450 22.84 21.67 -12.95
C ASP A 450 21.50 21.43 -13.64
N GLU A 451 21.49 21.41 -14.97
CA GLU A 451 20.30 21.16 -15.75
C GLU A 451 19.76 19.73 -15.59
N LEU A 452 20.62 18.71 -15.65
CA LEU A 452 20.21 17.34 -15.38
C LEU A 452 19.76 17.17 -13.92
N ASN A 453 20.46 17.81 -12.97
CA ASN A 453 20.12 17.75 -11.56
C ASN A 453 18.75 18.40 -11.28
N ASN A 454 18.48 19.55 -11.89
CA ASN A 454 17.18 20.21 -11.81
C ASN A 454 16.08 19.33 -12.42
N PHE A 455 16.33 18.71 -13.57
CA PHE A 455 15.42 17.75 -14.18
C PHE A 455 15.09 16.60 -13.21
N LEU A 456 16.09 15.99 -12.56
CA LEU A 456 15.85 14.94 -11.56
C LEU A 456 15.07 15.46 -10.36
N GLY A 457 15.35 16.69 -9.90
CA GLY A 457 14.57 17.36 -8.86
C GLY A 457 13.07 17.45 -9.20
N THR A 458 12.71 17.75 -10.45
CA THR A 458 11.30 17.75 -10.89
C THR A 458 10.65 16.37 -10.87
N LYS A 459 11.44 15.30 -10.87
CA LYS A 459 10.98 13.90 -10.81
C LYS A 459 10.98 13.32 -9.38
N GLY A 460 11.02 14.18 -8.36
CA GLY A 460 10.88 13.80 -6.95
C GLY A 460 12.19 13.47 -6.23
N TRP A 461 13.33 13.75 -6.85
CA TRP A 461 14.64 13.61 -6.21
C TRP A 461 14.96 14.84 -5.34
N ASN A 462 14.69 14.76 -4.03
CA ASN A 462 15.05 15.81 -3.07
C ASN A 462 16.51 15.66 -2.63
N ILE A 463 17.41 16.51 -3.13
CA ILE A 463 18.76 16.66 -2.59
C ILE A 463 18.77 17.82 -1.60
N THR A 464 18.37 17.57 -0.36
CA THR A 464 18.62 18.49 0.74
C THR A 464 20.10 18.39 1.12
N ASN A 465 20.89 19.38 0.67
CA ASN A 465 22.19 19.86 1.18
C ASN A 465 23.24 18.82 1.66
N ASN A 466 24.45 18.93 1.07
CA ASN A 466 25.69 18.22 1.42
C ASN A 466 25.85 16.75 0.97
N GLN A 467 25.65 16.46 -0.31
CA GLN A 467 26.50 15.44 -0.94
C GLN A 467 27.74 16.12 -1.54
N THR A 468 28.77 16.27 -0.71
CA THR A 468 30.14 16.13 -1.21
C THR A 468 30.15 14.91 -2.12
N THR A 469 30.45 15.10 -3.41
CA THR A 469 30.71 14.06 -4.42
C THR A 469 31.03 12.73 -3.74
N ILE A 470 30.04 11.82 -3.65
CA ILE A 470 30.31 10.49 -3.10
C ILE A 470 31.18 9.82 -4.16
N LYS A 471 32.49 9.87 -3.97
CA LYS A 471 33.46 9.14 -4.79
C LYS A 471 33.19 7.65 -4.56
N THR A 472 32.35 7.08 -5.40
CA THR A 472 32.01 5.66 -5.36
C THR A 472 32.93 4.91 -6.32
N PRO A 473 33.58 3.83 -5.90
CA PRO A 473 34.47 3.09 -6.78
C PRO A 473 33.67 2.54 -7.95
N MET A 474 34.29 2.47 -9.12
CA MET A 474 33.72 1.89 -10.33
C MET A 474 33.04 0.56 -10.00
N ALA A 475 31.83 0.32 -10.50
CA ALA A 475 31.13 -0.93 -10.23
C ALA A 475 31.93 -2.11 -10.78
N ASP A 476 31.86 -3.28 -10.12
CA ASP A 476 32.69 -4.44 -10.49
C ASP A 476 32.50 -4.87 -11.94
N GLU A 477 31.28 -4.77 -12.48
CA GLU A 477 31.00 -5.08 -13.89
C GLU A 477 31.70 -4.11 -14.85
N ASP A 478 31.56 -2.80 -14.62
CA ASP A 478 32.22 -1.76 -15.43
C ASP A 478 33.75 -1.86 -15.32
N PHE A 479 34.25 -2.19 -14.13
CA PHE A 479 35.66 -2.41 -13.87
C PHE A 479 36.18 -3.66 -14.59
N ASN A 480 35.41 -4.75 -14.64
CA ASN A 480 35.77 -5.95 -15.39
C ASN A 480 35.86 -5.66 -16.91
N GLN A 481 34.96 -4.86 -17.46
CA GLN A 481 35.02 -4.42 -18.86
C GLN A 481 36.24 -3.54 -19.13
N LEU A 482 36.55 -2.60 -18.23
CA LEU A 482 37.77 -1.81 -18.29
C LEU A 482 39.02 -2.72 -18.31
N LEU A 483 39.05 -3.72 -17.42
CA LEU A 483 40.14 -4.69 -17.32
C LEU A 483 40.30 -5.50 -18.61
N ILE A 484 39.20 -5.92 -19.24
CA ILE A 484 39.20 -6.61 -20.54
C ILE A 484 39.79 -5.70 -21.63
N ASN A 485 39.39 -4.44 -21.68
CA ASN A 485 39.89 -3.49 -22.68
C ASN A 485 41.39 -3.21 -22.54
N VAL A 486 41.86 -3.02 -21.30
CA VAL A 486 43.30 -2.84 -21.02
C VAL A 486 44.07 -4.12 -21.37
N ARG A 487 43.54 -5.30 -21.02
CA ARG A 487 44.15 -6.61 -21.34
C ARG A 487 44.21 -6.89 -22.84
N GLY A 488 43.19 -6.48 -23.60
CA GLY A 488 43.10 -6.69 -25.04
C GLY A 488 44.16 -5.95 -25.86
N SER A 489 44.81 -4.93 -25.29
CA SER A 489 45.93 -4.25 -25.93
C SER A 489 47.23 -5.04 -25.76
N VAL A 490 47.84 -5.53 -26.83
CA VAL A 490 49.10 -6.31 -26.75
C VAL A 490 50.34 -5.41 -26.53
N ILE A 491 50.21 -4.11 -26.82
CA ILE A 491 51.31 -3.13 -26.80
C ILE A 491 51.26 -2.30 -25.51
N GLN A 492 52.35 -2.33 -24.73
CA GLN A 492 52.43 -1.67 -23.41
C GLN A 492 52.24 -0.14 -23.45
N PHE A 493 52.74 0.54 -24.49
CA PHE A 493 52.53 1.98 -24.64
C PHE A 493 51.04 2.36 -24.74
N LEU A 494 50.24 1.54 -25.45
CA LEU A 494 48.80 1.76 -25.59
C LEU A 494 48.05 1.51 -24.28
N LYS A 495 48.47 0.52 -23.48
CA LYS A 495 47.92 0.30 -22.13
C LYS A 495 48.14 1.50 -21.22
N VAL A 496 49.35 2.04 -21.21
CA VAL A 496 49.70 3.21 -20.38
C VAL A 496 48.92 4.45 -20.83
N GLY A 497 48.81 4.69 -22.14
CA GLY A 497 47.99 5.80 -22.65
C GLY A 497 46.52 5.67 -22.25
N TYR A 498 45.96 4.48 -22.40
CA TYR A 498 44.58 4.21 -22.02
C TYR A 498 44.33 4.33 -20.51
N GLU A 499 45.20 3.79 -19.66
CA GLU A 499 45.10 3.95 -18.20
C GLU A 499 45.32 5.41 -17.77
N THR A 500 46.18 6.15 -18.47
CA THR A 500 46.39 7.60 -18.24
C THR A 500 45.09 8.36 -18.47
N ASP A 501 44.40 8.09 -19.58
CA ASP A 501 43.10 8.71 -19.89
C ASP A 501 42.04 8.32 -18.86
N VAL A 502 42.05 7.06 -18.43
CA VAL A 502 41.13 6.51 -17.42
C VAL A 502 41.32 7.18 -16.06
N PHE A 503 42.55 7.37 -15.58
CA PHE A 503 42.82 8.04 -14.30
C PHE A 503 42.80 9.56 -14.38
N ASN A 504 42.99 10.15 -15.56
CA ASN A 504 42.80 11.59 -15.76
C ASN A 504 41.34 12.00 -15.87
N ASN A 505 40.45 11.07 -16.14
CA ASN A 505 39.03 11.33 -16.11
C ASN A 505 38.60 11.66 -14.66
N PRO A 506 38.16 12.90 -14.36
CA PRO A 506 37.80 13.32 -13.01
C PRO A 506 36.58 12.58 -12.44
N ASN A 507 35.89 11.80 -13.28
CA ASN A 507 34.66 11.09 -12.98
C ASN A 507 34.88 9.58 -12.79
N ASN A 508 36.09 9.08 -13.04
CA ASN A 508 36.45 7.71 -12.75
C ASN A 508 37.01 7.64 -11.34
N PHE A 509 36.31 6.96 -10.44
CA PHE A 509 36.80 6.68 -9.10
C PHE A 509 37.02 5.19 -8.92
N PHE A 510 38.02 4.82 -8.12
CA PHE A 510 38.43 3.42 -7.98
C PHE A 510 38.70 3.10 -6.52
N SER A 511 38.43 1.87 -6.12
CA SER A 511 38.99 1.34 -4.88
C SER A 511 40.49 1.09 -5.08
N THR A 512 41.24 1.09 -3.98
CA THR A 512 42.66 0.74 -3.97
C THR A 512 42.89 -0.61 -4.64
N ASN A 513 41.99 -1.58 -4.44
CA ASN A 513 42.08 -2.90 -5.08
C ASN A 513 41.89 -2.86 -6.60
N GLN A 514 41.01 -2.02 -7.10
CA GLN A 514 40.81 -1.83 -8.54
C GLN A 514 42.01 -1.15 -9.19
N ILE A 515 42.57 -0.12 -8.54
CA ILE A 515 43.80 0.54 -8.98
C ILE A 515 44.94 -0.49 -9.04
N ARG A 516 45.11 -1.32 -8.00
CA ARG A 516 46.13 -2.37 -7.98
C ARG A 516 45.99 -3.34 -9.16
N GLN A 517 44.77 -3.73 -9.49
CA GLN A 517 44.51 -4.65 -10.61
C GLN A 517 44.87 -4.04 -11.98
N LEU A 518 44.65 -2.75 -12.18
CA LEU A 518 45.08 -2.03 -13.39
C LEU A 518 46.61 -1.91 -13.45
N LEU A 519 47.23 -1.44 -12.36
CA LEU A 519 48.69 -1.26 -12.28
C LEU A 519 49.48 -2.56 -12.50
N LEU A 520 48.91 -3.72 -12.15
CA LEU A 520 49.49 -5.04 -12.42
C LEU A 520 49.55 -5.39 -13.92
N LEU A 521 48.76 -4.74 -14.78
CA LEU A 521 48.77 -4.95 -16.24
C LEU A 521 49.91 -4.20 -16.95
N ILE A 522 50.54 -3.25 -16.25
CA ILE A 522 51.63 -2.42 -16.74
C ILE A 522 52.96 -3.06 -16.37
N ASN A 523 53.78 -3.39 -17.36
CA ASN A 523 55.04 -4.11 -17.11
C ASN A 523 56.19 -3.20 -16.66
N SER A 524 56.19 -1.94 -17.10
CA SER A 524 57.25 -0.98 -16.76
C SER A 524 57.02 -0.39 -15.37
N GLU A 525 58.01 -0.52 -14.50
CA GLU A 525 57.95 0.01 -13.13
C GLU A 525 57.86 1.55 -13.11
N SER A 526 58.52 2.24 -14.05
CA SER A 526 58.44 3.70 -14.19
C SER A 526 57.02 4.17 -14.54
N ASN A 527 56.37 3.50 -15.50
CA ASN A 527 55.03 3.86 -15.96
C ASN A 527 53.99 3.50 -14.89
N ARG A 528 54.19 2.38 -14.18
CA ARG A 528 53.36 1.99 -13.05
C ARG A 528 53.42 3.03 -11.92
N LEU A 529 54.59 3.61 -11.67
CA LEU A 529 54.76 4.65 -10.64
C LEU A 529 54.03 5.94 -11.01
N GLU A 530 54.14 6.36 -12.27
CA GLU A 530 53.45 7.55 -12.77
C GLU A 530 51.93 7.39 -12.72
N LEU A 531 51.41 6.25 -13.17
CA LEU A 531 49.98 5.92 -13.09
C LEU A 531 49.50 5.78 -11.64
N ALA A 532 50.32 5.24 -10.74
CA ALA A 532 49.98 5.16 -9.31
C ALA A 532 49.78 6.56 -8.72
N LYS A 533 50.72 7.49 -8.94
CA LYS A 533 50.54 8.89 -8.50
C LYS A 533 49.29 9.51 -9.10
N LEU A 534 49.05 9.27 -10.40
CA LEU A 534 47.89 9.80 -11.11
C LEU A 534 46.57 9.30 -10.53
N SER A 535 46.50 8.03 -10.15
CA SER A 535 45.31 7.36 -9.61
C SER A 535 44.99 7.75 -8.15
N TYR A 536 45.93 8.38 -7.42
CA TYR A 536 45.69 8.76 -6.03
C TYR A 536 44.54 9.78 -5.89
N LYS A 537 44.38 10.70 -6.86
CA LYS A 537 43.27 11.68 -6.85
C LYS A 537 41.88 11.05 -7.06
N THR A 538 41.85 9.84 -7.63
CA THR A 538 40.64 9.09 -7.99
C THR A 538 40.32 7.95 -7.01
N VAL A 539 41.13 7.73 -5.98
CA VAL A 539 40.87 6.68 -4.98
C VAL A 539 39.69 7.04 -4.08
N THR A 540 38.87 6.05 -3.75
CA THR A 540 37.72 6.18 -2.84
C THR A 540 38.03 5.79 -1.40
N ASP A 541 39.06 4.97 -1.19
CA ASP A 541 39.55 4.49 0.10
C ASP A 541 41.04 4.85 0.32
N PRO A 542 41.41 6.14 0.40
CA PRO A 542 42.82 6.58 0.45
C PRO A 542 43.62 6.01 1.62
N ALA A 543 42.96 5.66 2.73
CA ALA A 543 43.59 4.99 3.87
C ALA A 543 44.27 3.64 3.49
N ASN A 544 43.74 2.95 2.48
CA ASN A 544 44.27 1.68 1.99
C ASN A 544 45.34 1.86 0.90
N PHE A 545 45.47 3.05 0.32
CA PHE A 545 46.28 3.28 -0.88
C PHE A 545 47.77 2.96 -0.69
N SER A 546 48.27 3.02 0.55
CA SER A 546 49.63 2.58 0.91
C SER A 546 49.95 1.14 0.48
N GLN A 547 48.94 0.28 0.31
CA GLN A 547 49.08 -1.08 -0.19
C GLN A 547 49.63 -1.13 -1.64
N VAL A 548 49.45 -0.08 -2.44
CA VAL A 548 49.97 0.02 -3.83
C VAL A 548 51.51 -0.06 -3.84
N ASN A 549 52.19 0.31 -2.75
CA ASN A 549 53.65 0.18 -2.63
C ASN A 549 54.15 -1.26 -2.84
N ASN A 550 53.32 -2.27 -2.54
CA ASN A 550 53.67 -3.68 -2.70
C ASN A 550 53.79 -4.10 -4.18
N LEU A 551 53.43 -3.22 -5.13
CA LEU A 551 53.57 -3.45 -6.56
C LEU A 551 54.93 -3.00 -7.11
N PHE A 552 55.80 -2.39 -6.32
CA PHE A 552 57.11 -1.91 -6.75
C PHE A 552 58.23 -2.76 -6.17
N ASN A 553 59.23 -3.09 -6.99
CA ASN A 553 60.39 -3.87 -6.56
C ASN A 553 61.51 -2.96 -6.03
N LEU A 554 61.70 -1.80 -6.67
CA LEU A 554 62.72 -0.82 -6.33
C LEU A 554 62.33 -0.04 -5.08
N GLN A 555 63.27 0.09 -4.14
CA GLN A 555 63.07 0.90 -2.93
C GLN A 555 62.82 2.37 -3.28
N SER A 556 63.50 2.89 -4.30
CA SER A 556 63.34 4.27 -4.76
C SER A 556 61.91 4.57 -5.22
N SER A 557 61.24 3.65 -5.93
CA SER A 557 59.85 3.84 -6.39
C SER A 557 58.85 3.81 -5.22
N ARG A 558 59.10 2.97 -4.21
CA ARG A 558 58.29 2.94 -2.98
C ARG A 558 58.42 4.25 -2.18
N ASP A 559 59.65 4.74 -2.01
CA ASP A 559 59.92 5.98 -1.29
C ASP A 559 59.30 7.19 -2.02
N GLU A 560 59.37 7.21 -3.35
CA GLU A 560 58.81 8.27 -4.18
C GLU A 560 57.28 8.31 -4.14
N LEU A 561 56.61 7.16 -4.19
CA LEU A 561 55.15 7.07 -4.05
C LEU A 561 54.71 7.43 -2.63
N ALA A 562 55.41 6.95 -1.61
CA ALA A 562 55.11 7.28 -0.21
C ALA A 562 55.26 8.79 0.07
N ASN A 563 56.29 9.43 -0.48
CA ASN A 563 56.45 10.88 -0.39
C ASN A 563 55.35 11.64 -1.14
N TYR A 564 54.92 11.15 -2.31
CA TYR A 564 53.81 11.75 -3.05
C TYR A 564 52.51 11.74 -2.24
N ILE A 565 52.15 10.59 -1.65
CA ILE A 565 50.98 10.40 -0.79
C ILE A 565 51.06 11.26 0.47
N LYS A 566 52.24 11.41 1.08
CA LYS A 566 52.38 12.26 2.27
C LYS A 566 52.12 13.74 2.00
N ASN A 567 52.31 14.18 0.76
CA ASN A 567 52.18 15.58 0.34
C ASN A 567 50.82 15.92 -0.29
N HIS A 568 49.89 14.95 -0.40
CA HIS A 568 48.56 15.10 -1.02
C HIS A 568 47.48 14.40 -0.19
#